data_AF-A0A413SYY5-F1
#
_entry.id   AF-A0A413SYY5-F1
#
_cell.length_a   1.000
_cell.length_b   1.000
_cell.length_c   1.000
_cell.angle_alpha   90.00
_cell.angle_beta   90.00
_cell.angle_gamma   90.00
#
_symmetry.space_group_name_H-M   'P 1'
#
loop_
_entity.id
_entity.type
_entity.pdbx_description
1 polymer ?
#
loop_
_entity_poly.entity_id
_entity_poly.type
_entity_poly.pdbx_seq_one_letter_code
_entity_poly.pdbx_strand_id
1 'polypeptide(L)'
;MDYKLEYMERLFAKISKKKTESYVISRIWHQLNDDRVKFVVQQYIRRTHDKYALADLYLPQLNILIEINEPFHKNNVEVDKIRNEEIINTTHAQLLVVDCDNDIQEIHRQISIIVWAIKLTIQQLGEKFQAWDDVSTLSVEYHRNKGYLKVEDNECLRTTEDVAAIFGTVAKHRGFLRASGAAIPNKKNEIVWWPNTEHHLWHNELSEDGMFIYEYPKINEKREAHLNQWLSAPEETRITFLRYKDDLGFCFYRFVGVFKLNKEKSIKENKCVWERISNTYQLKK
;
A
#
# COMPACT_ATOMS: atom_id res chain seq x y z
N MET A 1 6.18 4.97 -16.71
CA MET A 1 6.85 5.92 -15.82
C MET A 1 7.60 5.11 -14.78
N ASP A 2 8.84 5.47 -14.46
CA ASP A 2 9.60 4.78 -13.42
C ASP A 2 8.86 4.87 -12.07
N TYR A 3 8.74 3.74 -11.35
CA TYR A 3 7.96 3.68 -10.11
C TYR A 3 8.55 4.56 -9.02
N LYS A 4 9.88 4.58 -8.85
CA LYS A 4 10.53 5.38 -7.81
C LYS A 4 10.37 6.87 -8.10
N LEU A 5 10.48 7.27 -9.37
CA LEU A 5 10.20 8.64 -9.78
C LEU A 5 8.76 9.06 -9.43
N GLU A 6 7.77 8.28 -9.87
CA GLU A 6 6.35 8.59 -9.58
C GLU A 6 6.08 8.61 -8.06
N TYR A 7 6.74 7.74 -7.31
CA TYR A 7 6.63 7.69 -5.85
C TYR A 7 7.13 8.96 -5.20
N MET A 8 8.33 9.41 -5.58
CA MET A 8 8.91 10.64 -5.06
C MET A 8 8.11 11.89 -5.48
N GLU A 9 7.62 11.95 -6.72
CA GLU A 9 6.75 13.04 -7.19
C GLU A 9 5.48 13.17 -6.32
N ARG A 10 4.81 12.04 -6.06
CA ARG A 10 3.60 12.01 -5.21
C ARG A 10 3.91 12.32 -3.75
N LEU A 11 5.04 11.83 -3.23
CA LEU A 11 5.50 12.13 -1.87
C LEU A 11 5.71 13.64 -1.69
N PHE A 12 6.45 14.29 -2.59
CA PHE A 12 6.68 15.73 -2.54
C PHE A 12 5.40 16.54 -2.77
N ALA A 13 4.51 16.07 -3.64
CA ALA A 13 3.19 16.69 -3.81
C ALA A 13 2.36 16.63 -2.52
N LYS A 14 2.39 15.50 -1.79
CA LYS A 14 1.66 15.31 -0.53
C LYS A 14 2.12 16.27 0.57
N ILE A 15 3.43 16.50 0.70
CA ILE A 15 3.99 17.38 1.73
C ILE A 15 4.12 18.84 1.29
N SER A 16 3.80 19.17 0.03
CA SER A 16 3.99 20.51 -0.55
C SER A 16 3.39 21.68 0.25
N LYS A 17 2.29 21.44 0.98
CA LYS A 17 1.62 22.46 1.82
C LYS A 17 2.32 22.71 3.16
N LYS A 18 3.20 21.80 3.58
CA LYS A 18 3.97 21.89 4.81
C LYS A 18 5.35 22.46 4.50
N LYS A 19 5.45 23.79 4.53
CA LYS A 19 6.58 24.55 3.96
C LYS A 19 7.94 24.09 4.52
N THR A 20 8.06 24.03 5.84
CA THR A 20 9.31 23.68 6.53
C THR A 20 9.65 22.20 6.35
N GLU A 21 8.68 21.30 6.60
CA GLU A 21 8.86 19.86 6.37
C GLU A 21 9.31 19.54 4.94
N SER A 22 8.62 20.13 3.94
CA SER A 22 8.93 19.94 2.52
C SER A 22 10.35 20.42 2.17
N TYR A 23 10.77 21.57 2.70
CA TYR A 23 12.12 22.09 2.49
C TYR A 23 13.20 21.16 3.05
N VAL A 24 13.03 20.73 4.30
CA VAL A 24 14.01 19.87 4.98
C VAL A 24 14.07 18.49 4.30
N ILE A 25 12.91 17.86 4.05
CA ILE A 25 12.84 16.52 3.44
C ILE A 25 13.42 16.52 2.02
N SER A 26 13.08 17.53 1.20
CA SER A 26 13.64 17.65 -0.15
C SER A 26 15.16 17.84 -0.13
N ARG A 27 15.68 18.66 0.80
CA ARG A 27 17.13 18.85 0.94
C ARG A 27 17.83 17.57 1.38
N ILE A 28 17.28 16.80 2.32
CA ILE A 28 17.81 15.50 2.72
C ILE A 28 17.86 14.56 1.52
N TRP A 29 16.75 14.43 0.76
CA TRP A 29 16.68 13.59 -0.43
C TRP A 29 17.79 13.93 -1.45
N HIS A 30 17.92 15.20 -1.81
CA HIS A 30 18.89 15.65 -2.81
C HIS A 30 20.35 15.56 -2.34
N GLN A 31 20.63 15.79 -1.06
CA GLN A 31 22.00 15.67 -0.52
C GLN A 31 22.41 14.22 -0.26
N LEU A 32 21.45 13.38 0.15
CA LEU A 32 21.67 11.95 0.30
C LEU A 32 22.06 11.35 -1.06
N ASN A 33 21.29 11.68 -2.10
CA ASN A 33 21.51 11.24 -3.48
C ASN A 33 21.73 9.72 -3.58
N ASP A 34 20.87 8.97 -2.90
CA ASP A 34 20.90 7.51 -2.84
C ASP A 34 19.47 6.98 -2.91
N ASP A 35 19.03 6.60 -4.11
CA ASP A 35 17.68 6.11 -4.38
C ASP A 35 17.43 4.69 -3.85
N ARG A 36 18.44 4.08 -3.23
CA ARG A 36 18.29 2.81 -2.50
C ARG A 36 17.61 3.04 -1.16
N VAL A 37 17.49 4.27 -0.65
CA VAL A 37 16.80 4.57 0.62
C VAL A 37 15.38 5.05 0.33
N LYS A 38 14.38 4.36 0.88
CA LYS A 38 12.97 4.74 0.75
C LYS A 38 12.62 5.81 1.77
N PHE A 39 11.93 6.85 1.31
CA PHE A 39 11.40 7.92 2.17
C PHE A 39 9.93 7.64 2.43
N VAL A 40 9.52 7.56 3.70
CA VAL A 40 8.10 7.45 4.09
C VAL A 40 7.76 8.66 4.95
N VAL A 41 6.78 9.45 4.52
CA VAL A 41 6.38 10.68 5.23
C VAL A 41 5.16 10.44 6.10
N GLN A 42 5.05 11.19 7.21
CA GLN A 42 3.87 11.19 8.09
C GLN A 42 3.54 9.79 8.62
N GLN A 43 4.56 9.05 9.06
CA GLN A 43 4.38 7.70 9.56
C GLN A 43 3.81 7.75 10.98
N TYR A 44 2.67 7.09 11.20
CA TYR A 44 2.16 6.83 12.55
C TYR A 44 3.01 5.76 13.21
N ILE A 45 3.47 6.06 14.42
CA ILE A 45 4.31 5.19 15.22
C ILE A 45 3.59 4.95 16.55
N ARG A 46 3.34 3.66 16.82
CA ARG A 46 2.69 3.23 18.06
C ARG A 46 3.65 3.47 19.23
N ARG A 47 3.18 4.21 20.24
CA ARG A 47 3.83 4.35 21.55
C ARG A 47 3.31 3.26 22.49
N THR A 48 3.98 3.08 23.63
CA THR A 48 3.43 2.32 24.76
C THR A 48 2.09 2.93 25.20
N HIS A 49 1.10 2.07 25.50
CA HIS A 49 -0.24 2.45 25.98
C HIS A 49 -1.01 3.47 25.12
N ASP A 50 -1.54 2.99 23.97
CA ASP A 50 -2.59 3.62 23.14
C ASP A 50 -2.37 5.07 22.66
N LYS A 51 -1.13 5.57 22.73
CA LYS A 51 -0.73 6.87 22.14
C LYS A 51 0.07 6.67 20.86
N TYR A 52 -0.06 7.60 19.91
CA TYR A 52 0.67 7.58 18.64
C TYR A 52 1.54 8.84 18.50
N ALA A 53 2.76 8.70 17.97
CA ALA A 53 3.56 9.82 17.44
C ALA A 53 3.45 9.84 15.91
N LEU A 54 3.53 11.03 15.32
CA LEU A 54 3.69 11.21 13.88
C LEU A 54 5.13 11.65 13.63
N ALA A 55 5.91 10.85 12.93
CA ALA A 55 7.23 11.26 12.46
C ALA A 55 7.12 11.88 11.06
N ASP A 56 7.85 12.96 10.82
CA ASP A 56 7.79 13.68 9.54
C ASP A 56 8.40 12.87 8.41
N LEU A 57 9.51 12.18 8.69
CA LEU A 57 10.18 11.27 7.76
C LEU A 57 10.66 10.00 8.48
N TYR A 58 10.39 8.85 7.88
CA TYR A 58 10.87 7.53 8.28
C TYR A 58 11.65 6.89 7.12
N LEU A 59 12.79 6.29 7.46
CA LEU A 59 13.66 5.53 6.56
C LEU A 59 13.63 4.05 6.97
N PRO A 60 12.73 3.23 6.39
CA PRO A 60 12.43 1.90 6.90
C PRO A 60 13.64 0.97 6.97
N GLN A 61 14.50 1.01 5.94
CA GLN A 61 15.60 0.05 5.82
C GLN A 61 16.75 0.33 6.79
N LEU A 62 16.75 1.52 7.38
CA LEU A 62 17.75 1.97 8.36
C LEU A 62 17.14 2.05 9.76
N ASN A 63 15.81 1.89 9.88
CA ASN A 63 15.04 2.16 11.08
C ASN A 63 15.36 3.54 11.71
N ILE A 64 15.44 4.58 10.85
CA ILE A 64 15.72 5.97 11.26
C ILE A 64 14.46 6.82 11.12
N LEU A 65 14.17 7.60 12.15
CA LEU A 65 13.10 8.59 12.21
C LEU A 65 13.70 9.99 12.23
N ILE A 66 13.10 10.91 11.50
CA ILE A 66 13.51 12.31 11.44
C ILE A 66 12.30 13.18 11.79
N GLU A 67 12.44 13.98 12.85
CA GLU A 67 11.45 14.95 13.31
C GLU A 67 11.91 16.38 12.98
N ILE A 68 10.98 17.21 12.54
CA ILE A 68 11.22 18.57 12.05
C ILE A 68 10.50 19.54 13.00
N ASN A 69 11.26 20.13 13.91
CA ASN A 69 10.72 20.98 14.97
C ASN A 69 10.57 22.42 14.49
N GLU A 70 9.33 22.84 14.22
CA GLU A 70 9.02 24.22 13.83
C GLU A 70 8.86 25.16 15.06
N PRO A 71 9.23 26.45 14.96
CA PRO A 71 9.17 27.42 16.07
C PRO A 71 7.81 27.52 16.76
N PHE A 72 6.72 27.39 15.99
CA PHE A 72 5.35 27.56 16.47
C PHE A 72 4.83 26.39 17.32
N HIS A 73 5.60 25.30 17.47
CA HIS A 73 5.27 24.18 18.36
C HIS A 73 5.82 24.32 19.79
N LYS A 74 6.58 25.39 20.10
CA LYS A 74 7.21 25.63 21.41
C LYS A 74 6.26 25.87 22.60
N ASN A 75 4.94 25.88 22.43
CA ASN A 75 3.99 25.96 23.55
C ASN A 75 3.63 24.60 24.20
N ASN A 76 4.23 23.48 23.75
CA ASN A 76 4.00 22.14 24.28
C ASN A 76 5.28 21.47 24.81
N VAL A 77 6.18 22.25 25.44
CA VAL A 77 7.55 21.84 25.82
C VAL A 77 7.62 20.60 26.73
N GLU A 78 6.62 20.37 27.59
CA GLU A 78 6.57 19.17 28.45
C GLU A 78 6.03 17.93 27.73
N VAL A 79 5.15 18.10 26.74
CA VAL A 79 4.60 16.99 25.95
C VAL A 79 5.65 16.46 24.96
N ASP A 80 6.50 17.34 24.41
CA ASP A 80 7.53 16.99 23.42
C ASP A 80 8.81 16.36 24.02
N LYS A 81 9.14 16.61 25.29
CA LYS A 81 10.22 15.85 25.97
C LYS A 81 9.82 14.40 26.27
N ILE A 82 8.58 14.21 26.73
CA ILE A 82 7.99 12.86 26.94
C ILE A 82 7.76 12.16 25.59
N ARG A 83 7.54 12.93 24.51
CA ARG A 83 7.38 12.45 23.11
C ARG A 83 8.61 11.75 22.55
N ASN A 84 9.81 12.24 22.86
CA ASN A 84 11.04 11.73 22.27
C ASN A 84 11.64 10.55 23.05
N GLU A 85 11.38 10.46 24.36
CA GLU A 85 11.80 9.33 25.19
C GLU A 85 10.94 8.06 24.96
N GLU A 86 9.67 8.20 24.57
CA GLU A 86 8.75 7.06 24.35
C GLU A 86 8.89 6.36 22.98
N ILE A 87 9.33 7.06 21.92
CA ILE A 87 9.53 6.51 20.57
C ILE A 87 10.58 5.37 20.59
N ILE A 88 11.58 5.49 21.47
CA ILE A 88 12.72 4.59 21.60
C ILE A 88 12.30 3.20 22.13
N ASN A 89 11.27 3.12 22.97
CA ASN A 89 10.93 1.90 23.71
C ASN A 89 10.06 0.89 22.95
N THR A 90 9.44 1.25 21.82
CA THR A 90 8.56 0.33 21.05
C THR A 90 9.10 -0.04 19.66
N THR A 91 9.98 0.77 19.07
CA THR A 91 10.48 0.55 17.70
C THR A 91 11.99 0.34 17.58
N HIS A 92 12.77 0.58 18.65
CA HIS A 92 14.24 0.63 18.62
C HIS A 92 14.81 1.52 17.48
N ALA A 93 13.98 2.43 16.95
CA ALA A 93 14.35 3.30 15.84
C ALA A 93 15.22 4.45 16.34
N GLN A 94 16.23 4.81 15.55
CA GLN A 94 17.06 5.98 15.84
C GLN A 94 16.28 7.25 15.50
N LEU A 95 16.07 8.12 16.48
CA LEU A 95 15.45 9.43 16.27
C LEU A 95 16.51 10.51 16.03
N LEU A 96 16.35 11.25 14.94
CA LEU A 96 17.13 12.43 14.57
C LEU A 96 16.19 13.63 14.49
N VAL A 97 16.67 14.80 14.89
CA VAL A 97 15.84 16.01 14.98
C VAL A 97 16.48 17.13 14.19
N VAL A 98 15.66 17.89 13.45
CA VAL A 98 16.03 19.18 12.84
C VAL A 98 15.30 20.29 13.57
N ASP A 99 16.04 21.13 14.28
CA ASP A 99 15.51 22.32 14.94
C ASP A 99 15.47 23.50 13.95
N CYS A 100 14.26 23.82 13.50
CA CYS A 100 13.98 24.88 12.54
C CYS A 100 13.72 26.25 13.19
N ASP A 101 14.01 26.42 14.49
CA ASP A 101 14.09 27.74 15.14
C ASP A 101 15.48 28.39 15.02
N ASN A 102 16.36 27.79 14.21
CA ASN A 102 17.66 28.35 13.89
C ASN A 102 17.65 29.04 12.52
N ASP A 103 18.72 29.77 12.21
CA ASP A 103 18.91 30.31 10.88
C ASP A 103 19.13 29.21 9.82
N ILE A 104 19.01 29.61 8.56
CA ILE A 104 19.11 28.70 7.42
C ILE A 104 20.46 27.95 7.34
N GLN A 105 21.58 28.57 7.79
CA GLN A 105 22.90 27.93 7.75
C GLN A 105 22.99 26.82 8.79
N GLU A 106 22.47 27.08 9.99
CA GLU A 106 22.43 26.07 11.04
C GLU A 106 21.47 24.92 10.69
N ILE A 107 20.31 25.21 10.09
CA ILE A 107 19.42 24.16 9.55
C ILE A 107 20.15 23.31 8.49
N HIS A 108 20.93 23.94 7.60
CA HIS A 108 21.72 23.20 6.59
C HIS A 108 22.80 22.33 7.23
N ARG A 109 23.44 22.80 8.30
CA ARG A 109 24.45 22.04 9.05
C ARG A 109 23.81 20.81 9.70
N GLN A 110 22.67 20.96 10.35
CA GLN A 110 21.91 19.86 10.96
C GLN A 110 21.52 18.81 9.90
N ILE A 111 20.98 19.25 8.75
CA ILE A 111 20.65 18.35 7.63
C ILE A 111 21.88 17.60 7.13
N SER A 112 23.02 18.27 7.00
CA SER A 112 24.27 17.63 6.56
C SER A 112 24.75 16.55 7.53
N ILE A 113 24.59 16.77 8.83
CA ILE A 113 24.89 15.77 9.88
C ILE A 113 23.97 14.56 9.77
N ILE A 114 22.67 14.78 9.57
CA ILE A 114 21.70 13.70 9.37
C ILE A 114 22.04 12.88 8.12
N VAL A 115 22.34 13.53 7.00
CA VAL A 115 22.75 12.85 5.76
C VAL A 115 24.02 12.03 5.98
N TRP A 116 24.99 12.55 6.73
CA TRP A 116 26.18 11.80 7.09
C TRP A 116 25.86 10.58 7.96
N ALA A 117 25.00 10.72 8.97
CA ALA A 117 24.57 9.61 9.83
C ALA A 117 23.84 8.51 9.04
N ILE A 118 22.99 8.88 8.08
CA ILE A 118 22.33 7.96 7.15
C ILE A 118 23.37 7.18 6.35
N LYS A 119 24.33 7.87 5.72
CA LYS A 119 25.40 7.24 4.92
C LYS A 119 26.27 6.32 5.76
N LEU A 120 26.60 6.72 6.99
CA LEU A 120 27.34 5.88 7.93
C LEU A 120 26.57 4.62 8.30
N THR A 121 25.26 4.74 8.55
CA THR A 121 24.39 3.59 8.88
C THR A 121 24.34 2.59 7.72
N ILE A 122 24.22 3.07 6.48
CA ILE A 122 24.29 2.22 5.28
C ILE A 122 25.64 1.48 5.23
N GLN A 123 26.75 2.17 5.47
CA GLN A 123 28.08 1.56 5.48
C GLN A 123 28.24 0.50 6.57
N GLN A 124 27.71 0.75 7.77
CA GLN A 124 27.74 -0.18 8.90
C GLN A 124 26.90 -1.43 8.66
N LEU A 125 25.77 -1.31 7.96
CA LEU A 125 24.95 -2.45 7.57
C LEU A 125 25.65 -3.32 6.51
N GLY A 126 26.42 -2.71 5.60
CA GLY A 126 27.15 -3.42 4.55
C GLY A 126 26.22 -4.31 3.72
N GLU A 127 26.53 -5.60 3.64
CA GLU A 127 25.71 -6.59 2.91
C GLU A 127 24.32 -6.81 3.52
N LYS A 128 24.09 -6.42 4.77
CA LYS A 128 22.77 -6.50 5.42
C LYS A 128 21.84 -5.38 4.98
N PHE A 129 22.35 -4.35 4.30
CA PHE A 129 21.52 -3.25 3.81
C PHE A 129 20.60 -3.74 2.68
N GLN A 130 19.29 -3.66 2.92
CA GLN A 130 18.28 -3.98 1.93
C GLN A 130 17.87 -2.71 1.18
N ALA A 131 18.28 -2.60 -0.08
CA ALA A 131 17.91 -1.49 -0.95
C ALA A 131 16.39 -1.44 -1.18
N TRP A 132 15.89 -0.24 -1.48
CA TRP A 132 14.47 -0.04 -1.79
C TRP A 132 14.15 -0.71 -3.12
N ASP A 133 13.37 -1.79 -3.03
CA ASP A 133 13.01 -2.64 -4.16
C ASP A 133 11.53 -3.04 -4.12
N ASP A 134 10.64 -2.08 -3.91
CA ASP A 134 9.20 -2.34 -4.05
C ASP A 134 8.85 -2.76 -5.49
N VAL A 135 9.66 -2.36 -6.47
CA VAL A 135 9.39 -2.59 -7.90
C VAL A 135 9.44 -4.07 -8.25
N SER A 136 10.39 -4.83 -7.67
CA SER A 136 10.52 -6.25 -8.00
C SER A 136 9.27 -7.03 -7.65
N THR A 137 8.69 -6.81 -6.45
CA THR A 137 7.49 -7.52 -5.98
C THR A 137 6.20 -7.07 -6.68
N LEU A 138 6.22 -5.94 -7.39
CA LEU A 138 5.10 -5.44 -8.20
C LEU A 138 5.14 -5.97 -9.66
N SER A 139 6.17 -6.71 -10.05
CA SER A 139 6.36 -7.16 -11.43
C SER A 139 5.65 -8.48 -11.74
N VAL A 140 5.20 -8.64 -12.99
CA VAL A 140 4.59 -9.89 -13.47
C VAL A 140 5.57 -11.05 -13.37
N GLU A 141 6.84 -10.81 -13.71
CA GLU A 141 7.92 -11.80 -13.70
C GLU A 141 8.16 -12.34 -12.29
N TYR A 142 8.17 -11.48 -11.26
CA TYR A 142 8.32 -11.91 -9.88
C TYR A 142 7.25 -12.94 -9.49
N HIS A 143 5.97 -12.61 -9.72
CA HIS A 143 4.86 -13.50 -9.37
C HIS A 143 4.90 -14.81 -10.17
N ARG A 144 5.19 -14.75 -11.47
CA ARG A 144 5.32 -15.95 -12.31
C ARG A 144 6.49 -16.83 -11.88
N ASN A 145 7.65 -16.26 -11.55
CA ASN A 145 8.82 -17.00 -11.09
C ASN A 145 8.58 -17.63 -9.72
N LYS A 146 7.90 -16.91 -8.82
CA LYS A 146 7.45 -17.42 -7.53
C LYS A 146 6.50 -18.61 -7.68
N GLY A 147 5.62 -18.58 -8.69
CA GLY A 147 4.77 -19.71 -9.08
C GLY A 147 3.54 -19.92 -8.20
N TYR A 148 3.32 -19.08 -7.19
CA TYR A 148 2.12 -19.10 -6.36
C TYR A 148 1.80 -17.70 -5.82
N LEU A 149 0.55 -17.53 -5.41
CA LEU A 149 0.05 -16.35 -4.72
C LEU A 149 -0.39 -16.77 -3.31
N LYS A 150 -0.16 -15.90 -2.32
CA LYS A 150 -0.53 -16.13 -0.93
C LYS A 150 -0.96 -14.82 -0.28
N VAL A 151 -2.10 -14.82 0.43
CA VAL A 151 -2.66 -13.60 1.02
C VAL A 151 -1.70 -12.97 2.02
N GLU A 152 -1.04 -13.77 2.85
CA GLU A 152 -0.13 -13.29 3.90
C GLU A 152 1.15 -12.64 3.33
N ASP A 153 1.51 -12.94 2.07
CA ASP A 153 2.67 -12.37 1.39
C ASP A 153 2.36 -10.97 0.81
N ASN A 154 1.11 -10.50 0.94
CA ASN A 154 0.62 -9.20 0.44
C ASN A 154 0.90 -8.97 -1.06
N GLU A 155 0.70 -10.01 -1.88
CA GLU A 155 0.95 -9.93 -3.32
C GLU A 155 0.14 -8.79 -3.96
N CYS A 156 0.84 -7.85 -4.60
CA CYS A 156 0.23 -6.67 -5.19
C CYS A 156 0.78 -6.39 -6.59
N LEU A 157 -0.08 -5.85 -7.45
CA LEU A 157 0.29 -5.31 -8.76
C LEU A 157 -0.32 -3.93 -8.99
N ARG A 158 0.23 -3.21 -9.97
CA ARG A 158 -0.15 -1.82 -10.26
C ARG A 158 -1.39 -1.72 -11.16
N THR A 159 -1.57 -2.65 -12.09
CA THR A 159 -2.62 -2.56 -13.10
C THR A 159 -3.39 -3.86 -13.29
N THR A 160 -4.59 -3.75 -13.87
CA THR A 160 -5.37 -4.93 -14.27
C THR A 160 -4.68 -5.73 -15.37
N GLU A 161 -3.88 -5.04 -16.20
CA GLU A 161 -3.07 -5.61 -17.25
C GLU A 161 -1.97 -6.50 -16.67
N ASP A 162 -1.28 -6.04 -15.63
CA ASP A 162 -0.27 -6.84 -14.93
C ASP A 162 -0.91 -8.06 -14.24
N VAL A 163 -2.05 -7.85 -13.57
CA VAL A 163 -2.83 -8.94 -12.96
C VAL A 163 -3.21 -9.97 -14.01
N ALA A 164 -3.79 -9.56 -15.14
CA ALA A 164 -4.15 -10.45 -16.23
C ALA A 164 -2.93 -11.17 -16.81
N ALA A 165 -1.81 -10.46 -16.97
CA ALA A 165 -0.58 -11.01 -17.50
C ALA A 165 -0.05 -12.15 -16.63
N ILE A 166 -0.12 -12.08 -15.30
CA ILE A 166 0.30 -13.21 -14.43
C ILE A 166 -0.37 -14.52 -14.82
N PHE A 167 -1.66 -14.48 -15.18
CA PHE A 167 -2.45 -15.66 -15.57
C PHE A 167 -2.34 -16.00 -17.06
N GLY A 168 -1.49 -15.31 -17.82
CA GLY A 168 -1.38 -15.49 -19.27
C GLY A 168 -2.63 -15.05 -20.03
N THR A 169 -3.42 -14.15 -19.46
CA THR A 169 -4.63 -13.59 -20.07
C THR A 169 -4.50 -12.09 -20.31
N VAL A 170 -5.53 -11.49 -20.88
CA VAL A 170 -5.55 -10.05 -21.21
C VAL A 170 -6.78 -9.40 -20.59
N ALA A 171 -6.57 -8.27 -19.91
CA ALA A 171 -7.67 -7.44 -19.43
C ALA A 171 -8.42 -6.86 -20.65
N LYS A 172 -9.72 -7.18 -20.77
CA LYS A 172 -10.54 -6.73 -21.89
C LYS A 172 -11.08 -5.34 -21.65
N HIS A 173 -10.84 -4.45 -22.61
CA HIS A 173 -11.30 -3.05 -22.58
C HIS A 173 -12.15 -2.76 -23.82
N ARG A 174 -13.28 -2.07 -23.65
CA ARG A 174 -14.13 -1.58 -24.75
C ARG A 174 -14.36 -0.08 -24.58
N GLY A 175 -13.51 0.72 -25.24
CA GLY A 175 -13.48 2.17 -25.01
C GLY A 175 -13.17 2.48 -23.54
N PHE A 176 -14.04 3.25 -22.88
CA PHE A 176 -13.92 3.56 -21.46
C PHE A 176 -14.39 2.42 -20.53
N LEU A 177 -15.03 1.38 -21.06
CA LEU A 177 -15.50 0.24 -20.27
C LEU A 177 -14.34 -0.72 -19.98
N ARG A 178 -14.02 -0.85 -18.70
CA ARG A 178 -13.04 -1.79 -18.17
C ARG A 178 -13.78 -3.02 -17.64
N ALA A 179 -13.44 -4.22 -18.11
CA ALA A 179 -13.99 -5.45 -17.53
C ALA A 179 -13.54 -5.59 -16.08
N SER A 180 -14.38 -6.17 -15.21
CA SER A 180 -14.04 -6.42 -13.80
C SER A 180 -13.32 -7.74 -13.56
N GLY A 181 -13.00 -8.48 -14.63
CA GLY A 181 -12.29 -9.76 -14.56
C GLY A 181 -11.99 -10.33 -15.94
N ALA A 182 -11.22 -11.42 -15.98
CA ALA A 182 -10.89 -12.15 -17.20
C ALA A 182 -10.84 -13.66 -16.93
N ALA A 183 -11.21 -14.45 -17.94
CA ALA A 183 -11.09 -15.91 -17.87
C ALA A 183 -9.62 -16.33 -17.86
N ILE A 184 -9.30 -17.37 -17.10
CA ILE A 184 -7.97 -17.97 -17.06
C ILE A 184 -7.86 -19.02 -18.19
N PRO A 185 -6.86 -18.94 -19.07
CA PRO A 185 -6.67 -19.90 -20.16
C PRO A 185 -6.58 -21.33 -19.62
N ASN A 186 -7.24 -22.26 -20.33
CA ASN A 186 -7.21 -23.70 -20.01
C ASN A 186 -7.73 -24.07 -18.60
N LYS A 187 -8.47 -23.17 -17.94
CA LYS A 187 -9.16 -23.43 -16.67
C LYS A 187 -10.64 -23.12 -16.83
N LYS A 188 -11.44 -24.18 -17.01
CA LYS A 188 -12.90 -24.03 -17.09
C LYS A 188 -13.43 -23.50 -15.76
N ASN A 189 -14.28 -22.48 -15.81
CA ASN A 189 -14.93 -21.87 -14.64
C ASN A 189 -13.98 -21.18 -13.64
N GLU A 190 -12.73 -20.88 -14.00
CA GLU A 190 -11.86 -20.01 -13.22
C GLU A 190 -11.71 -18.66 -13.91
N ILE A 191 -11.91 -17.58 -13.15
CA ILE A 191 -11.64 -16.23 -13.58
C ILE A 191 -10.70 -15.54 -12.61
N VAL A 192 -9.88 -14.64 -13.12
CA VAL A 192 -9.26 -13.61 -12.30
C VAL A 192 -10.25 -12.44 -12.20
N TRP A 193 -10.50 -11.98 -10.97
CA TRP A 193 -11.50 -10.96 -10.66
C TRP A 193 -10.84 -9.80 -9.92
N TRP A 194 -11.13 -8.56 -10.30
CA TRP A 194 -10.55 -7.37 -9.67
C TRP A 194 -11.62 -6.36 -9.26
N PRO A 195 -12.38 -6.66 -8.18
CA PRO A 195 -13.41 -5.76 -7.69
C PRO A 195 -12.82 -4.43 -7.22
N ASN A 196 -13.60 -3.37 -7.39
CA ASN A 196 -13.24 -2.02 -6.98
C ASN A 196 -14.16 -1.56 -5.84
N THR A 197 -13.58 -1.31 -4.68
CA THR A 197 -14.29 -0.81 -3.49
C THR A 197 -14.86 0.59 -3.69
N GLU A 198 -14.23 1.40 -4.55
CA GLU A 198 -14.66 2.76 -4.89
C GLU A 198 -15.52 2.81 -6.18
N HIS A 199 -16.17 1.71 -6.58
CA HIS A 199 -16.96 1.72 -7.81
C HIS A 199 -18.22 2.60 -7.67
N HIS A 200 -18.55 3.38 -8.70
CA HIS A 200 -19.67 4.32 -8.65
C HIS A 200 -21.06 3.63 -8.74
N LEU A 201 -21.17 2.52 -9.46
CA LEU A 201 -22.42 1.73 -9.60
C LEU A 201 -22.54 0.53 -8.66
N TRP A 202 -21.42 0.03 -8.14
CA TRP A 202 -21.34 -1.25 -7.44
C TRP A 202 -20.79 -1.02 -6.04
N HIS A 203 -21.34 -1.75 -5.08
CA HIS A 203 -20.76 -1.89 -3.76
C HIS A 203 -19.92 -3.17 -3.76
N ASN A 204 -18.63 -3.05 -3.46
CA ASN A 204 -17.72 -4.16 -3.27
C ASN A 204 -16.99 -3.96 -1.95
N GLU A 205 -17.02 -4.96 -1.08
CA GLU A 205 -16.45 -4.85 0.25
C GLU A 205 -15.89 -6.20 0.69
N LEU A 206 -14.65 -6.21 1.16
CA LEU A 206 -14.05 -7.36 1.83
C LEU A 206 -14.35 -7.24 3.33
N SER A 207 -14.84 -8.32 3.94
CA SER A 207 -15.06 -8.37 5.39
C SER A 207 -13.75 -8.20 6.17
N GLU A 208 -13.85 -7.74 7.42
CA GLU A 208 -12.68 -7.49 8.29
C GLU A 208 -11.81 -8.74 8.51
N ASP A 209 -12.43 -9.93 8.56
CA ASP A 209 -11.75 -11.23 8.67
C ASP A 209 -11.18 -11.74 7.32
N GLY A 210 -11.44 -11.02 6.22
CA GLY A 210 -11.01 -11.38 4.87
C GLY A 210 -11.71 -12.61 4.29
N MET A 211 -12.77 -13.13 4.94
CA MET A 211 -13.44 -14.36 4.54
C MET A 211 -14.54 -14.16 3.51
N PHE A 212 -15.12 -12.96 3.42
CA PHE A 212 -16.26 -12.68 2.56
C PHE A 212 -16.02 -11.44 1.70
N ILE A 213 -16.47 -11.49 0.44
CA ILE A 213 -16.66 -10.30 -0.38
C ILE A 213 -18.15 -10.11 -0.65
N TYR A 214 -18.65 -8.92 -0.35
CA TYR A 214 -20.02 -8.51 -0.62
C TYR A 214 -20.08 -7.73 -1.93
N GLU A 215 -20.88 -8.18 -2.89
CA GLU A 215 -21.06 -7.54 -4.20
C GLU A 215 -22.55 -7.27 -4.44
N TYR A 216 -22.91 -6.02 -4.72
CA TYR A 216 -24.27 -5.67 -5.16
C TYR A 216 -24.34 -4.30 -5.87
N PRO A 217 -25.34 -4.09 -6.74
CA PRO A 217 -25.61 -2.76 -7.30
C PRO A 217 -26.00 -1.77 -6.20
N LYS A 218 -25.47 -0.55 -6.26
CA LYS A 218 -25.88 0.54 -5.34
C LYS A 218 -27.35 0.94 -5.52
N ILE A 219 -27.90 0.71 -6.72
CA ILE A 219 -29.33 0.87 -7.05
C ILE A 219 -30.10 -0.36 -6.56
N ASN A 220 -31.01 -0.16 -5.61
CA ASN A 220 -31.70 -1.25 -4.91
C ASN A 220 -32.57 -2.10 -5.85
N GLU A 221 -33.25 -1.47 -6.82
CA GLU A 221 -34.16 -2.14 -7.76
C GLU A 221 -33.45 -3.16 -8.66
N LYS A 222 -32.12 -3.06 -8.78
CA LYS A 222 -31.30 -3.98 -9.59
C LYS A 222 -30.72 -5.15 -8.79
N ARG A 223 -30.85 -5.14 -7.46
CA ARG A 223 -30.19 -6.15 -6.59
C ARG A 223 -30.74 -7.54 -6.79
N GLU A 224 -32.06 -7.69 -6.79
CA GLU A 224 -32.71 -9.00 -6.93
C GLU A 224 -32.39 -9.64 -8.29
N ALA A 225 -32.53 -8.88 -9.38
CA ALA A 225 -32.17 -9.35 -10.73
C ALA A 225 -30.69 -9.77 -10.82
N HIS A 226 -29.79 -9.00 -10.20
CA HIS A 226 -28.36 -9.32 -10.16
C HIS A 226 -28.07 -10.59 -9.34
N LEU A 227 -28.69 -10.74 -8.18
CA LEU A 227 -28.54 -11.94 -7.35
C LEU A 227 -29.06 -13.18 -8.09
N ASN A 228 -30.26 -13.11 -8.68
CA ASN A 228 -30.86 -14.22 -9.43
C ASN A 228 -30.03 -14.65 -10.63
N GLN A 229 -29.38 -13.70 -11.31
CA GLN A 229 -28.41 -13.99 -12.37
C GLN A 229 -27.27 -14.88 -11.85
N TRP A 230 -26.68 -14.54 -10.71
CA TRP A 230 -25.57 -15.31 -10.13
C TRP A 230 -26.00 -16.64 -9.50
N LEU A 231 -27.18 -16.71 -8.91
CA LEU A 231 -27.73 -17.97 -8.38
C LEU A 231 -27.98 -19.01 -9.48
N SER A 232 -28.38 -18.54 -10.66
CA SER A 232 -28.67 -19.35 -11.85
C SER A 232 -27.43 -19.64 -12.72
N ALA A 233 -26.34 -18.90 -12.52
CA ALA A 233 -25.11 -19.08 -13.27
C ALA A 233 -24.41 -20.39 -12.88
N PRO A 234 -23.62 -21.00 -13.79
CA PRO A 234 -22.69 -22.07 -13.42
C PRO A 234 -21.75 -21.61 -12.30
N GLU A 235 -21.31 -22.55 -11.47
CA GLU A 235 -20.30 -22.23 -10.46
C GLU A 235 -19.03 -21.66 -11.10
N GLU A 236 -18.57 -20.54 -10.56
CA GLU A 236 -17.36 -19.84 -10.97
C GLU A 236 -16.44 -19.69 -9.75
N THR A 237 -15.16 -19.98 -9.95
CA THR A 237 -14.11 -19.76 -8.98
C THR A 237 -13.37 -18.47 -9.32
N ARG A 238 -13.30 -17.54 -8.38
CA ARG A 238 -12.72 -16.22 -8.58
C ARG A 238 -11.39 -16.10 -7.85
N ILE A 239 -10.31 -15.90 -8.59
CA ILE A 239 -9.00 -15.55 -8.06
C ILE A 239 -8.99 -14.03 -7.92
N THR A 240 -9.08 -13.52 -6.69
CA THR A 240 -9.51 -12.14 -6.46
C THR A 240 -8.34 -11.22 -6.14
N PHE A 241 -8.24 -10.15 -6.92
CA PHE A 241 -7.31 -9.03 -6.74
C PHE A 241 -8.07 -7.75 -6.41
N LEU A 242 -8.28 -7.47 -5.12
CA LEU A 242 -9.05 -6.31 -4.68
C LEU A 242 -8.29 -5.01 -4.99
N ARG A 243 -8.95 -4.07 -5.66
CA ARG A 243 -8.39 -2.74 -5.90
C ARG A 243 -8.43 -1.91 -4.62
N TYR A 244 -7.33 -1.27 -4.29
CA TYR A 244 -7.26 -0.25 -3.24
C TYR A 244 -6.36 0.92 -3.66
N LYS A 245 -6.45 2.01 -2.91
CA LYS A 245 -5.54 3.16 -3.03
C LYS A 245 -4.73 3.30 -1.75
N ASP A 246 -3.45 3.58 -1.89
CA ASP A 246 -2.61 3.95 -0.75
C ASP A 246 -2.68 5.45 -0.43
N ASP A 247 -1.97 5.88 0.61
CA ASP A 247 -1.95 7.28 1.07
C ASP A 247 -1.23 8.25 0.12
N LEU A 248 -0.54 7.75 -0.91
CA LEU A 248 0.05 8.54 -2.01
C LEU A 248 -0.86 8.53 -3.25
N GLY A 249 -2.03 7.88 -3.16
CA GLY A 249 -3.00 7.76 -4.24
C GLY A 249 -2.58 6.78 -5.33
N PHE A 250 -1.61 5.91 -5.08
CA PHE A 250 -1.32 4.80 -5.97
C PHE A 250 -2.45 3.79 -5.93
N CYS A 251 -2.89 3.37 -7.11
CA CYS A 251 -3.80 2.25 -7.22
C CYS A 251 -3.02 0.96 -7.27
N PHE A 252 -3.43 0.01 -6.43
CA PHE A 252 -2.89 -1.34 -6.40
C PHE A 252 -4.03 -2.35 -6.44
N TYR A 253 -3.68 -3.55 -6.88
CA TYR A 253 -4.55 -4.72 -6.93
C TYR A 253 -3.90 -5.79 -6.07
N ARG A 254 -4.49 -6.09 -4.90
CA ARG A 254 -3.94 -7.04 -3.92
C ARG A 254 -4.64 -8.38 -4.02
N PHE A 255 -3.89 -9.47 -4.07
CA PHE A 255 -4.46 -10.80 -3.93
C PHE A 255 -5.07 -10.98 -2.54
N VAL A 256 -6.38 -11.23 -2.49
CA VAL A 256 -7.13 -11.39 -1.21
C VAL A 256 -7.66 -12.82 -1.02
N GLY A 257 -7.42 -13.70 -1.99
CA GLY A 257 -7.76 -15.12 -1.92
C GLY A 257 -8.52 -15.62 -3.14
N VAL A 258 -8.95 -16.88 -3.04
CA VAL A 258 -9.79 -17.56 -4.03
C VAL A 258 -11.19 -17.69 -3.44
N PHE A 259 -12.20 -17.29 -4.21
CA PHE A 259 -13.58 -17.14 -3.73
C PHE A 259 -14.58 -17.91 -4.59
N LYS A 260 -15.68 -18.34 -3.96
CA LYS A 260 -16.88 -18.90 -4.62
C LYS A 260 -18.14 -18.27 -4.04
N LEU A 261 -19.23 -18.27 -4.81
CA LEU A 261 -20.52 -17.76 -4.34
C LEU A 261 -21.08 -18.66 -3.23
N ASN A 262 -21.31 -18.12 -2.04
CA ASN A 262 -22.07 -18.79 -0.99
C ASN A 262 -23.56 -18.51 -1.23
N LYS A 263 -24.26 -19.44 -1.89
CA LYS A 263 -25.67 -19.26 -2.30
C LYS A 263 -26.61 -19.04 -1.10
N GLU A 264 -26.44 -19.80 -0.03
CA GLU A 264 -27.28 -19.71 1.16
C GLU A 264 -27.17 -18.34 1.84
N LYS A 265 -25.94 -17.89 2.07
CA LYS A 265 -25.67 -16.57 2.67
C LYS A 265 -26.10 -15.44 1.72
N SER A 266 -25.94 -15.63 0.41
CA SER A 266 -26.38 -14.66 -0.60
C SER A 266 -27.90 -14.46 -0.59
N ILE A 267 -28.68 -15.55 -0.50
CA ILE A 267 -30.14 -15.49 -0.38
C ILE A 267 -30.53 -14.81 0.94
N LYS A 268 -29.91 -15.21 2.05
CA LYS A 268 -30.20 -14.67 3.39
C LYS A 268 -29.94 -13.17 3.48
N GLU A 269 -28.89 -12.68 2.83
CA GLU A 269 -28.48 -11.27 2.91
C GLU A 269 -28.96 -10.43 1.71
N ASN A 270 -29.65 -11.03 0.75
CA ASN A 270 -30.15 -10.39 -0.48
C ASN A 270 -29.07 -9.60 -1.26
N LYS A 271 -27.88 -10.21 -1.40
CA LYS A 271 -26.73 -9.71 -2.16
C LYS A 271 -25.80 -10.86 -2.51
N CYS A 272 -24.90 -10.69 -3.48
CA CYS A 272 -23.90 -11.71 -3.78
C CYS A 272 -22.85 -11.74 -2.66
N VAL A 273 -22.74 -12.88 -1.98
CA VAL A 273 -21.74 -13.11 -0.93
C VAL A 273 -20.76 -14.16 -1.42
N TRP A 274 -19.54 -13.73 -1.67
CA TRP A 274 -18.44 -14.58 -2.11
C TRP A 274 -17.63 -15.00 -0.90
N GLU A 275 -17.50 -16.30 -0.65
CA GLU A 275 -16.75 -16.85 0.47
C GLU A 275 -15.37 -17.32 0.02
N ARG A 276 -14.36 -17.01 0.83
CA ARG A 276 -12.98 -17.40 0.58
C ARG A 276 -12.82 -18.90 0.82
N ILE A 277 -12.48 -19.63 -0.22
CA ILE A 277 -12.22 -21.07 -0.19
C ILE A 277 -10.72 -21.41 -0.09
N SER A 278 -9.84 -20.45 -0.38
CA SER A 278 -8.39 -20.60 -0.23
C SER A 278 -7.71 -19.24 -0.05
N ASN A 279 -6.67 -19.19 0.77
CA ASN A 279 -5.74 -18.07 0.90
C ASN A 279 -4.51 -18.20 -0.01
N THR A 280 -4.43 -19.26 -0.82
CA THR A 280 -3.34 -19.50 -1.78
C THR A 280 -3.86 -19.90 -3.15
N TYR A 281 -3.08 -19.61 -4.19
CA TYR A 281 -3.34 -20.05 -5.56
C TYR A 281 -2.04 -20.43 -6.27
N GLN A 282 -2.01 -21.58 -6.91
CA GLN A 282 -0.84 -22.04 -7.67
C GLN A 282 -0.91 -21.50 -9.10
N LEU A 283 0.10 -20.73 -9.50
CA LEU A 283 0.29 -20.32 -10.88
C LEU A 283 0.94 -21.47 -11.63
N LYS A 284 0.35 -21.89 -12.76
CA LYS A 284 1.00 -22.93 -13.58
C LYS A 284 2.31 -22.36 -14.15
N LYS A 285 3.35 -23.19 -14.14
CA LYS A 285 4.55 -22.98 -14.97
C LYS A 285 4.22 -23.17 -16.45
#